data_AF-A0A3G8YIL8-F1
#
_entry.id   AF-A0A3G8YIL8-F1
#
_cell.length_a   1.000
_cell.length_b   1.000
_cell.length_c   1.000
_cell.angle_alpha   90.00
_cell.angle_beta   90.00
_cell.angle_gamma   90.00
#
_symmetry.space_group_name_H-M   'P 1'
#
loop_
_entity.id
_entity.type
_entity.pdbx_description
1 polymer ?
#
loop_
_entity_poly.entity_id
_entity_poly.type
_entity_poly.pdbx_seq_one_letter_code
_entity_poly.pdbx_strand_id
1 'polypeptide(L)'
;MNRHDQVFYPLVKAVGEQAIVLADWGYRSAEKTLVPANLKLCKKGTWNERMQVETAFSLLTRVVNLKRMDHRREAYLTAHLAYVAAVFNVLLAWSREWFGWVSEDVFKMHLATFSLRISKPAQLVTTDR
;
A
#
# COMPACT_ATOMS: atom_id res chain seq x y z
N MET A 1 -25.02 -0.59 13.67
CA MET A 1 -25.98 -0.60 12.54
C MET A 1 -25.19 -0.79 11.26
N ASN A 2 -25.45 -1.83 10.47
CA ASN A 2 -24.80 -2.00 9.16
C ASN A 2 -25.32 -0.93 8.20
N ARG A 3 -24.41 -0.32 7.43
CA ARG A 3 -24.73 0.71 6.43
C ARG A 3 -24.33 0.20 5.06
N HIS A 4 -25.06 0.61 4.03
CA HIS A 4 -24.70 0.25 2.66
C HIS A 4 -23.37 0.95 2.29
N ASP A 5 -22.47 0.23 1.62
CA ASP A 5 -21.14 0.67 1.18
C ASP A 5 -21.12 2.02 0.43
N GLN A 6 -22.12 2.32 -0.39
CA GLN A 6 -22.35 3.63 -1.04
C GLN A 6 -22.31 4.85 -0.08
N VAL A 7 -22.53 4.67 1.22
CA VAL A 7 -22.38 5.74 2.22
C VAL A 7 -20.96 6.33 2.22
N PHE A 8 -19.96 5.57 1.75
CA PHE A 8 -18.57 6.02 1.66
C PHE A 8 -18.23 6.75 0.35
N TYR A 9 -19.17 6.90 -0.60
CA TYR A 9 -18.91 7.64 -1.85
C TYR A 9 -18.41 9.08 -1.66
N PRO A 10 -18.86 9.86 -0.65
CA PRO A 10 -18.28 11.18 -0.41
C PRO A 10 -16.78 11.13 -0.11
N LEU A 11 -16.31 10.11 0.62
CA LEU A 11 -14.88 9.91 0.90
C LEU A 11 -14.11 9.61 -0.38
N VAL A 12 -14.69 8.78 -1.25
CA VAL A 12 -14.10 8.48 -2.56
C VAL A 12 -13.99 9.74 -3.41
N LYS A 13 -15.04 10.55 -3.48
CA LYS A 13 -15.03 11.81 -4.24
C LYS A 13 -14.00 12.81 -3.71
N ALA A 14 -13.80 12.87 -2.39
CA ALA A 14 -12.86 13.79 -1.76
C ALA A 14 -11.40 13.60 -2.22
N VAL A 15 -11.02 12.41 -2.66
CA VAL A 15 -9.67 12.10 -3.16
C VAL A 15 -9.59 11.99 -4.69
N GLY A 16 -10.65 12.38 -5.40
CA GLY A 16 -10.80 12.10 -6.84
C GLY A 16 -9.75 12.69 -7.77
N GLU A 17 -9.15 13.81 -7.39
CA GLU A 17 -8.07 14.45 -8.16
C GLU A 17 -6.68 13.91 -7.80
N GLN A 18 -6.56 13.21 -6.68
CA GLN A 18 -5.29 12.78 -6.11
C GLN A 18 -5.04 11.29 -6.27
N ALA A 19 -6.09 10.47 -6.25
CA ALA A 19 -5.96 9.02 -6.22
C ALA A 19 -7.15 8.30 -6.86
N ILE A 20 -6.84 7.15 -7.46
CA ILE A 20 -7.84 6.13 -7.75
C ILE A 20 -8.18 5.39 -6.46
N VAL A 21 -9.45 5.06 -6.27
CA VAL A 21 -9.90 4.21 -5.16
C VAL A 21 -10.25 2.84 -5.70
N LEU A 22 -9.59 1.81 -5.18
CA LEU A 22 -9.89 0.42 -5.51
C LEU A 22 -10.92 -0.11 -4.51
N ALA A 23 -12.02 -0.68 -4.99
CA ALA A 23 -13.06 -1.24 -4.13
C ALA A 23 -13.61 -2.56 -4.65
N ASP A 24 -14.15 -3.36 -3.74
CA ASP A 24 -14.85 -4.60 -4.08
C ASP A 24 -16.09 -4.37 -4.93
N TRP A 25 -16.51 -5.40 -5.64
CA TRP A 25 -17.72 -5.37 -6.47
C TRP A 25 -19.02 -5.07 -5.68
N GLY A 26 -18.99 -5.21 -4.35
CA GLY A 26 -20.08 -4.82 -3.44
C GLY A 26 -20.37 -3.31 -3.42
N TYR A 27 -19.36 -2.47 -3.70
CA TYR A 27 -19.49 -1.02 -3.74
C TYR A 27 -20.24 -0.49 -4.97
N ARG A 28 -20.74 -1.36 -5.85
CA ARG A 28 -21.53 -0.96 -7.01
C ARG A 28 -22.87 -0.34 -6.59
N SER A 29 -23.36 0.58 -7.39
CA SER A 29 -24.74 1.06 -7.32
C SER A 29 -25.53 0.53 -8.51
N ALA A 30 -26.83 0.29 -8.33
CA ALA A 30 -27.74 0.01 -9.45
C ALA A 30 -27.79 1.21 -10.41
N GLU A 31 -27.66 2.41 -9.86
CA GLU A 31 -27.61 3.66 -10.61
C GLU A 31 -26.14 4.04 -10.88
N LYS A 32 -25.69 3.81 -12.12
CA LYS A 32 -24.29 4.01 -12.54
C LYS A 32 -23.83 5.46 -12.43
N THR A 33 -24.73 6.44 -12.57
CA THR A 33 -24.46 7.89 -12.42
C THR A 33 -24.03 8.28 -11.01
N LEU A 34 -24.34 7.46 -10.00
CA LEU A 34 -23.94 7.72 -8.62
C LEU A 34 -22.54 7.21 -8.28
N VAL A 35 -21.94 6.36 -9.13
CA VAL A 35 -20.61 5.80 -8.90
C VAL A 35 -19.54 6.87 -9.17
N PRO A 36 -18.69 7.22 -8.19
CA PRO A 36 -17.61 8.19 -8.40
C PRO A 36 -16.66 7.76 -9.53
N ALA A 37 -16.25 8.69 -10.38
CA ALA A 37 -15.40 8.39 -11.55
C ALA A 37 -14.02 7.81 -11.17
N ASN A 38 -13.50 8.20 -10.01
CA ASN A 38 -12.24 7.70 -9.47
C ASN A 38 -12.38 6.36 -8.71
N LEU A 39 -13.59 5.81 -8.60
CA LEU A 39 -13.83 4.49 -8.02
C LEU A 39 -13.64 3.41 -9.08
N LYS A 40 -12.61 2.58 -8.91
CA LYS A 40 -12.40 1.37 -9.71
C LYS A 40 -12.94 0.17 -8.95
N LEU A 41 -14.05 -0.37 -9.46
CA LEU A 41 -14.66 -1.59 -8.93
C LEU A 41 -13.89 -2.81 -9.48
N CYS A 42 -13.21 -3.51 -8.59
CA CYS A 42 -12.39 -4.66 -8.93
C CYS A 42 -13.25 -5.93 -8.96
N LYS A 43 -13.51 -6.47 -10.14
CA LYS A 43 -14.08 -7.83 -10.26
C LYS A 43 -13.00 -8.84 -9.88
N LYS A 44 -13.39 -9.93 -9.22
CA LYS A 44 -12.46 -11.01 -8.84
C LYS A 44 -11.62 -11.45 -10.04
N GLY A 45 -10.30 -11.42 -9.88
CA GLY A 45 -9.33 -11.87 -10.90
C GLY A 45 -9.09 -10.90 -12.06
N THR A 46 -9.55 -9.64 -12.00
CA THR A 46 -9.42 -8.69 -13.12
C THR A 46 -8.42 -7.56 -12.90
N TRP A 47 -8.09 -7.22 -11.66
CA TRP A 47 -7.19 -6.11 -11.32
C TRP A 47 -6.02 -6.62 -10.48
N ASN A 48 -4.88 -6.85 -11.13
CA ASN A 48 -3.66 -7.33 -10.47
C ASN A 48 -3.03 -6.25 -9.59
N GLU A 49 -3.25 -4.96 -9.89
CA GLU A 49 -2.76 -3.84 -9.09
C GLU A 49 -3.31 -3.86 -7.67
N ARG A 50 -4.55 -4.35 -7.49
CA ARG A 50 -5.12 -4.54 -6.14
C ARG A 50 -4.29 -5.51 -5.31
N MET A 51 -3.91 -6.65 -5.89
CA MET A 51 -3.08 -7.64 -5.20
C MET A 51 -1.71 -7.05 -4.83
N GLN A 52 -1.16 -6.19 -5.67
CA GLN A 52 0.11 -5.50 -5.40
C GLN A 52 -0.01 -4.53 -4.22
N VAL A 53 -1.04 -3.69 -4.23
CA VAL A 53 -1.33 -2.74 -3.16
C VAL A 53 -1.60 -3.46 -1.83
N GLU A 54 -2.41 -4.52 -1.84
CA GLU A 54 -2.67 -5.36 -0.66
C GLU A 54 -1.41 -6.04 -0.13
N THR A 55 -0.54 -6.52 -1.02
CA THR A 55 0.74 -7.14 -0.62
C THR A 55 1.65 -6.12 0.06
N ALA A 56 1.75 -4.91 -0.48
CA ALA A 56 2.52 -3.81 0.13
C ALA A 56 1.97 -3.45 1.51
N PHE A 57 0.65 -3.30 1.65
CA PHE A 57 0.04 -3.04 2.96
C PHE A 57 0.21 -4.20 3.94
N SER A 58 0.11 -5.45 3.48
CA SER A 58 0.37 -6.63 4.30
C SER A 58 1.81 -6.64 4.84
N LEU A 59 2.80 -6.33 3.99
CA LEU A 59 4.19 -6.16 4.40
C LEU A 59 4.33 -5.08 5.47
N LEU A 60 3.77 -3.89 5.22
CA LEU A 60 3.84 -2.76 6.15
C LEU A 60 3.20 -3.09 7.50
N THR A 61 2.04 -3.75 7.50
CA THR A 61 1.39 -4.14 8.75
C THR A 61 2.21 -5.13 9.57
N ARG A 62 3.03 -5.97 8.93
CA ARG A 62 3.91 -6.95 9.59
C ARG A 62 5.21 -6.32 10.08
N VAL A 63 5.87 -5.53 9.23
CA VAL A 63 7.18 -4.93 9.54
C VAL A 63 7.07 -3.82 10.57
N VAL A 64 6.06 -2.96 10.44
CA VAL A 64 5.86 -1.80 11.32
C VAL A 64 4.81 -2.08 12.41
N ASN A 65 4.33 -3.32 12.50
CA ASN A 65 3.36 -3.78 13.50
C ASN A 65 2.09 -2.90 13.60
N LEU A 66 1.60 -2.37 12.47
CA LEU A 66 0.42 -1.47 12.42
C LEU A 66 -0.86 -2.09 13.02
N LYS A 67 -0.92 -3.43 13.14
CA LYS A 67 -2.07 -4.11 13.75
C LYS A 67 -2.21 -3.86 15.26
N ARG A 68 -1.13 -3.48 15.94
CA ARG A 68 -1.10 -3.28 17.40
C ARG A 68 -0.85 -1.82 17.77
N MET A 69 -1.69 -0.93 17.25
CA MET A 69 -1.66 0.48 17.64
C MET A 69 -2.53 0.72 18.87
N ASP A 70 -1.88 0.85 20.03
CA ASP A 70 -2.55 1.04 21.33
C ASP A 70 -3.06 2.48 21.51
N HIS A 71 -2.36 3.47 20.94
CA HIS A 71 -2.74 4.88 21.02
C HIS A 71 -3.57 5.29 19.80
N ARG A 72 -4.90 5.33 19.97
CA ARG A 72 -5.87 5.65 18.90
C ARG A 72 -6.34 7.11 18.88
N ARG A 73 -5.59 8.04 19.46
CA ARG A 73 -5.89 9.48 19.26
C ARG A 73 -5.45 9.89 17.86
N GLU A 74 -6.22 10.77 17.24
CA GLU A 74 -6.02 11.24 15.87
C GLU A 74 -4.57 11.69 15.63
N ALA A 75 -4.02 12.56 16.48
CA ALA A 75 -2.66 13.07 16.33
C ALA A 75 -1.59 11.96 16.28
N TYR A 76 -1.69 10.93 17.14
CA TYR A 76 -0.75 9.82 17.15
C TYR A 76 -0.93 8.89 15.95
N LEU A 77 -2.19 8.66 15.53
CA LEU A 77 -2.49 7.88 14.34
C LEU A 77 -1.92 8.55 13.09
N THR A 78 -2.16 9.86 12.93
CA THR A 78 -1.65 10.65 11.81
C THR A 78 -0.13 10.66 11.77
N ALA A 79 0.53 10.91 12.92
CA ALA A 79 1.99 10.88 12.99
C ALA A 79 2.55 9.50 12.62
N HIS A 80 1.98 8.42 13.16
CA HIS A 80 2.46 7.06 12.87
C HIS A 80 2.29 6.70 11.39
N LEU A 81 1.14 7.00 10.79
CA LEU A 81 0.91 6.78 9.36
C LEU A 81 1.85 7.62 8.49
N ALA A 82 2.14 8.87 8.88
CA ALA A 82 3.10 9.72 8.18
C ALA A 82 4.52 9.14 8.24
N TYR A 83 4.97 8.66 9.40
CA TYR A 83 6.27 8.00 9.53
C TYR A 83 6.36 6.72 8.69
N VAL A 84 5.31 5.89 8.70
CA VAL A 84 5.26 4.68 7.89
C VAL A 84 5.35 5.01 6.41
N ALA A 85 4.61 6.02 5.93
CA ALA A 85 4.67 6.46 4.55
C ALA A 85 6.07 6.96 4.17
N ALA A 86 6.71 7.76 5.04
CA ALA A 86 8.06 8.25 4.82
C ALA A 86 9.09 7.11 4.74
N VAL A 87 9.08 6.19 5.71
CA VAL A 87 9.98 5.03 5.73
C VAL A 87 9.77 4.15 4.50
N PHE A 88 8.51 3.90 4.12
CA PHE A 88 8.20 3.12 2.93
C PHE A 88 8.75 3.77 1.67
N ASN A 89 8.58 5.08 1.50
CA ASN A 89 9.08 5.80 0.33
C ASN A 89 10.61 5.80 0.26
N VAL A 90 11.30 5.94 1.40
CA VAL A 90 12.77 5.84 1.47
C VAL A 90 13.24 4.44 1.07
N LEU A 91 12.63 3.40 1.65
CA LEU A 91 12.98 2.01 1.32
C LEU A 91 12.66 1.67 -0.13
N LEU A 92 11.56 2.19 -0.67
CA LEU A 92 11.19 2.00 -2.07
C LEU A 92 12.21 2.66 -3.00
N ALA A 93 12.58 3.92 -2.73
CA ALA A 93 13.60 4.64 -3.51
C ALA A 93 14.94 3.90 -3.46
N TRP A 94 15.40 3.51 -2.27
CA TRP A 94 16.65 2.77 -2.11
C TRP A 94 16.61 1.42 -2.82
N SER A 95 15.49 0.69 -2.73
CA SER A 95 15.34 -0.60 -3.42
C SER A 95 15.41 -0.45 -4.95
N ARG A 96 14.84 0.62 -5.50
CA ARG A 96 14.89 0.90 -6.95
C ARG A 96 16.32 1.14 -7.43
N GLU A 97 17.08 1.95 -6.69
CA GLU A 97 18.49 2.24 -6.99
C GLU A 97 19.34 0.96 -6.90
N TRP A 98 19.19 0.21 -5.81
CA TRP A 98 20.01 -0.96 -5.53
C TRP A 98 19.74 -2.13 -6.49
N PHE A 99 18.48 -2.34 -6.89
CA PHE A 99 18.10 -3.44 -7.78
C PHE A 99 18.01 -3.05 -9.26
N GLY A 100 18.23 -1.76 -9.60
CA GLY A 100 18.17 -1.27 -10.97
C GLY A 100 16.80 -1.42 -11.62
N TRP A 101 15.72 -1.33 -10.84
CA TRP A 101 14.36 -1.51 -11.38
C TRP A 101 13.93 -0.33 -12.25
N VAL A 102 13.59 -0.62 -13.51
CA VAL A 102 12.97 0.33 -14.45
C VAL A 102 11.44 0.27 -14.30
N SER A 103 10.75 1.37 -14.60
CA SER A 103 9.36 1.68 -14.19
C SER A 103 8.26 0.65 -14.54
N GLU A 104 8.53 -0.34 -15.39
CA GLU A 104 7.56 -1.40 -15.72
C GLU A 104 7.58 -2.57 -14.70
N ASP A 105 8.62 -2.69 -13.88
CA ASP A 105 8.83 -3.79 -12.92
C ASP A 105 8.54 -3.39 -11.44
N VAL A 106 7.78 -2.31 -11.23
CA VAL A 106 7.64 -1.59 -9.94
C VAL A 106 7.20 -2.47 -8.77
N PHE A 107 6.59 -3.63 -9.02
CA PHE A 107 6.10 -4.54 -7.99
C PHE A 107 6.78 -5.91 -7.95
N LYS A 108 8.06 -6.00 -8.33
CA LYS A 108 8.94 -7.12 -7.92
C LYS A 108 9.37 -7.02 -6.44
N MET A 109 8.57 -6.36 -5.59
CA MET A 109 8.74 -6.35 -4.13
C MET A 109 8.34 -7.71 -3.55
N HIS A 110 9.28 -8.65 -3.46
CA HIS A 110 9.06 -9.90 -2.75
C HIS A 110 9.19 -9.70 -1.23
N LEU A 111 8.18 -10.10 -0.46
CA LEU A 111 8.15 -10.00 1.01
C LEU A 111 9.43 -10.54 1.69
N ALA A 112 9.99 -11.60 1.11
CA ALA A 112 11.21 -12.25 1.59
C ALA A 112 12.47 -11.38 1.47
N THR A 113 12.55 -10.49 0.48
CA THR A 113 13.73 -9.64 0.25
C THR A 113 13.94 -8.65 1.40
N PHE A 114 12.86 -8.11 1.95
CA PHE A 114 12.91 -7.22 3.12
C PHE A 114 13.05 -7.97 4.44
N SER A 115 12.44 -9.16 4.57
CA SER A 115 12.46 -9.92 5.82
C SER A 115 13.75 -10.69 6.08
N LEU A 116 14.49 -11.13 5.05
CA LEU A 116 15.66 -12.04 5.22
C LEU A 116 17.02 -11.34 5.15
N ARG A 117 17.09 -10.09 4.68
CA ARG A 117 18.39 -9.41 4.47
C ARG A 117 18.78 -8.39 5.54
N ILE A 118 17.87 -8.01 6.44
CA ILE A 118 18.21 -7.19 7.62
C ILE A 118 19.02 -8.02 8.64
N SER A 119 18.98 -9.36 8.56
CA SER A 119 19.66 -10.27 9.50
C SER A 119 21.04 -10.78 9.05
N LYS A 120 21.56 -10.37 7.89
CA LYS A 120 22.94 -10.68 7.50
C LYS A 120 23.70 -9.38 7.25
N PRO A 121 24.62 -8.96 8.15
CA PRO A 121 25.53 -7.89 7.82
C PRO A 121 26.33 -8.31 6.58
N ALA A 122 26.42 -7.40 5.61
CA ALA A 122 27.26 -7.53 4.45
C ALA A 122 28.67 -7.93 4.92
N GLN A 123 29.08 -9.16 4.62
CA GLN A 123 30.50 -9.46 4.68
C GLN A 123 31.14 -8.63 3.58
N LEU A 124 31.81 -7.56 4.00
CA LEU A 124 32.77 -6.83 3.19
C LEU A 124 33.74 -7.89 2.65
N VAL A 125 33.65 -8.14 1.34
CA VAL A 125 34.68 -8.88 0.62
C VAL A 125 35.93 -8.01 0.72
N THR A 126 36.80 -8.38 1.65
CA THR A 126 38.18 -7.89 1.67
C THR A 126 38.86 -8.52 0.46
N THR A 127 39.00 -7.73 -0.60
CA THR A 127 39.93 -8.03 -1.68
C THR A 127 41.33 -7.83 -1.10
N ASP A 128 41.93 -8.93 -0.62
CA ASP A 128 43.35 -8.97 -0.31
C ASP A 128 44.13 -8.85 -1.63
N ARG A 129 45.22 -8.09 -1.57
CA ARG A 129 46.13 -7.85 -2.70
C ARG A 129 46.99 -9.07 -3.00
#